data_AF-A0A9W7CA47-F1
#
_entry.id   AF-A0A9W7CA47-F1
#
_cell.length_a   1.000
_cell.length_b   1.000
_cell.length_c   1.000
_cell.angle_alpha   90.00
_cell.angle_beta   90.00
_cell.angle_gamma   90.00
#
_symmetry.space_group_name_H-M   'P 1'
#
loop_
_entity.id
_entity.type
_entity.pdbx_description
1 polymer ?
#
loop_
_entity_poly.entity_id
_entity_poly.type
_entity_poly.pdbx_seq_one_letter_code
_entity_poly.pdbx_strand_id
1 'polypeptide(L)'
;MLGFAQGNLLLTLRHVCKEYQHLAESFMKAMKSKGTLIAIFLNKNRVGELACYSAVNLIVVEIPEDITNIGRWAFKYCTNLSSILLPSTLISIGKSAFEGCSSLDNVELSHTNLHEIRECAFHGCSELKSVTIPDSLQKPPIHVFCSCSKLVPSDIGIKDNHAVVVYLRSKQQS
;
A
#
# COMPACT_ATOMS: atom_id res chain seq x y z
N MET A 1 6.75 11.59 31.22
CA MET A 1 6.46 10.14 31.12
C MET A 1 5.31 9.95 30.16
N LEU A 2 5.56 9.17 29.12
CA LEU A 2 4.69 8.92 27.97
C LEU A 2 3.56 7.94 28.32
N GLY A 3 2.39 8.13 27.71
CA GLY A 3 1.26 7.22 27.86
C GLY A 3 0.17 7.48 26.82
N PHE A 4 0.50 7.44 25.53
CA PHE A 4 -0.50 7.46 24.47
C PHE A 4 -1.08 6.05 24.29
N ALA A 5 -2.17 5.77 25.01
CA ALA A 5 -2.93 4.53 24.89
C ALA A 5 -4.07 4.66 23.86
N GLN A 6 -3.98 3.86 22.79
CA GLN A 6 -5.07 3.13 22.11
C GLN A 6 -6.40 3.84 21.70
N GLY A 7 -6.47 5.18 21.62
CA GLY A 7 -7.74 5.89 21.39
C GLY A 7 -8.24 6.08 19.95
N ASN A 8 -7.41 5.94 18.90
CA ASN A 8 -7.72 6.61 17.62
C ASN A 8 -8.00 5.73 16.38
N LEU A 9 -8.18 4.41 16.51
CA LEU A 9 -8.52 3.57 15.34
C LEU A 9 -10.02 3.34 15.13
N LEU A 10 -10.86 3.59 16.14
CA LEU A 10 -12.31 3.30 16.09
C LEU A 10 -13.15 4.45 15.53
N LEU A 11 -12.67 5.70 15.55
CA LEU A 11 -13.46 6.86 15.13
C LEU A 11 -13.44 7.10 13.61
N THR A 12 -12.36 6.71 12.91
CA THR A 12 -12.24 6.89 11.46
C THR A 12 -13.12 5.93 10.67
N LEU A 13 -13.48 4.77 11.24
CA LEU A 13 -14.41 3.82 10.62
C LEU A 13 -15.89 4.23 10.74
N ARG A 14 -16.23 5.12 11.67
CA ARG A 14 -17.62 5.53 11.92
C ARG A 14 -18.23 6.35 10.77
N HIS A 15 -17.40 7.02 9.97
CA HIS A 15 -17.85 7.78 8.80
C HIS A 15 -17.97 6.94 7.52
N VAL A 16 -17.30 5.78 7.45
CA VAL A 16 -17.41 4.82 6.31
C VAL A 16 -18.56 3.82 6.55
N CYS A 17 -18.90 3.54 7.82
CA CYS A 17 -19.85 2.49 8.20
C CYS A 17 -21.33 2.93 8.33
N LYS A 18 -21.78 4.05 7.73
CA LYS A 18 -23.22 4.37 7.78
C LYS A 18 -24.11 3.40 6.99
N GLU A 19 -23.53 2.52 6.17
CA GLU A 19 -24.28 1.60 5.31
C GLU A 19 -24.12 0.10 5.71
N TYR A 20 -23.25 -0.25 6.67
CA TYR A 20 -22.90 -1.67 6.97
C TYR A 20 -22.72 -2.01 8.46
N GLN A 21 -23.47 -1.37 9.36
CA GLN A 21 -23.30 -1.43 10.83
C GLN A 21 -23.24 -2.85 11.44
N HIS A 22 -23.98 -3.83 10.92
CA HIS A 22 -24.06 -5.15 11.55
C HIS A 22 -22.89 -6.09 11.22
N LEU A 23 -22.24 -5.93 10.07
CA LEU A 23 -21.14 -6.83 9.67
C LEU A 23 -19.80 -6.38 10.28
N ALA A 24 -19.64 -5.07 10.49
CA ALA A 24 -18.40 -4.47 10.99
C ALA A 24 -18.10 -4.85 12.45
N GLU A 25 -19.08 -5.00 13.33
CA GLU A 25 -18.83 -5.21 14.76
C GLU A 25 -18.29 -6.62 15.09
N SER A 26 -18.86 -7.67 14.50
CA SER A 26 -18.37 -9.05 14.68
C SER A 26 -17.01 -9.27 14.03
N PHE A 27 -16.80 -8.64 12.87
CA PHE A 27 -15.53 -8.64 12.15
C PHE A 27 -14.42 -7.92 12.95
N MET A 28 -14.71 -6.74 13.50
CA MET A 28 -13.77 -5.98 14.36
C MET A 28 -13.45 -6.69 15.68
N LYS A 29 -14.32 -7.59 16.17
CA LYS A 29 -14.09 -8.41 17.36
C LYS A 29 -13.14 -9.59 17.09
N ALA A 30 -13.21 -10.21 15.92
CA ALA A 30 -12.29 -11.29 15.52
C ALA A 30 -10.84 -10.78 15.35
N MET A 31 -10.71 -9.55 14.83
CA MET A 31 -9.46 -8.89 14.48
C MET A 31 -8.62 -8.41 15.66
N LYS A 32 -9.21 -8.29 16.86
CA LYS A 32 -8.51 -7.92 18.08
C LYS A 32 -7.79 -9.10 18.76
N SER A 33 -8.07 -10.35 18.37
CA SER A 33 -7.64 -11.51 19.17
C SER A 33 -6.33 -12.16 18.72
N LYS A 34 -5.87 -11.99 17.47
CA LYS A 34 -4.60 -12.54 16.97
C LYS A 34 -4.02 -11.63 15.89
N GLY A 35 -2.79 -11.14 16.09
CA GLY A 35 -2.15 -10.08 15.30
C GLY A 35 -1.71 -10.44 13.88
N THR A 36 -2.53 -11.11 13.05
CA THR A 36 -2.21 -11.34 11.63
C THR A 36 -3.48 -11.59 10.81
N LEU A 37 -3.47 -11.09 9.57
CA LEU A 37 -4.45 -11.23 8.49
C LEU A 37 -5.75 -10.43 8.65
N ILE A 38 -5.68 -9.14 8.25
CA ILE A 38 -6.88 -8.41 7.83
C ILE A 38 -7.16 -8.79 6.38
N ALA A 39 -8.06 -9.76 6.18
CA ALA A 39 -8.69 -9.98 4.91
C ALA A 39 -9.61 -8.78 4.62
N ILE A 40 -9.09 -7.78 3.91
CA ILE A 40 -9.90 -6.67 3.42
C ILE A 40 -10.74 -7.24 2.28
N PHE A 41 -12.07 -7.40 2.43
CA PHE A 41 -13.02 -7.66 1.33
C PHE A 41 -13.80 -6.37 1.05
N LEU A 42 -13.57 -5.63 -0.04
CA LEU A 42 -13.59 -5.90 -1.50
C LEU A 42 -15.02 -5.81 -2.06
N ASN A 43 -15.39 -4.61 -2.48
CA ASN A 43 -16.47 -4.46 -3.45
C ASN A 43 -15.93 -4.91 -4.81
N LYS A 44 -16.29 -6.12 -5.28
CA LYS A 44 -16.00 -6.65 -6.63
C LYS A 44 -14.54 -6.46 -7.08
N ASN A 45 -13.65 -7.37 -6.68
CA ASN A 45 -12.30 -7.49 -7.24
C ASN A 45 -11.37 -6.28 -6.99
N ARG A 46 -11.64 -5.43 -5.98
CA ARG A 46 -10.78 -4.26 -5.66
C ARG A 46 -10.68 -3.91 -4.18
N VAL A 47 -9.47 -3.55 -3.73
CA VAL A 47 -9.28 -2.87 -2.44
C VAL A 47 -9.81 -1.45 -2.59
N GLY A 48 -10.77 -1.10 -1.73
CA GLY A 48 -11.46 0.19 -1.80
C GLY A 48 -10.53 1.39 -1.58
N GLU A 49 -10.97 2.55 -2.06
CA GLU A 49 -10.36 3.82 -1.66
C GLU A 49 -10.45 3.99 -0.13
N LEU A 50 -9.36 4.43 0.49
CA LEU A 50 -9.23 4.61 1.95
C LEU A 50 -9.45 3.34 2.80
N ALA A 51 -9.42 2.14 2.21
CA ALA A 51 -9.81 0.88 2.88
C ALA A 51 -9.16 0.65 4.26
N CYS A 52 -7.90 1.01 4.41
CA CYS A 52 -7.09 0.89 5.62
C CYS A 52 -6.30 2.17 5.91
N TYR A 53 -6.89 3.34 5.60
CA TYR A 53 -6.24 4.62 5.85
C TYR A 53 -5.77 4.75 7.32
N SER A 54 -4.48 5.05 7.48
CA SER A 54 -3.79 5.24 8.75
C SER A 54 -3.89 4.05 9.73
N ALA A 55 -4.05 2.83 9.21
CA ALA A 55 -4.15 1.63 10.04
C ALA A 55 -2.79 1.21 10.62
N VAL A 56 -2.35 1.92 11.67
CA VAL A 56 -1.03 1.73 12.31
C VAL A 56 -0.83 0.37 12.99
N ASN A 57 -1.87 -0.44 13.16
CA ASN A 57 -1.72 -1.81 13.70
C ASN A 57 -1.49 -2.86 12.61
N LEU A 58 -1.57 -2.48 11.33
CA LEU A 58 -1.22 -3.38 10.23
C LEU A 58 0.29 -3.59 10.18
N ILE A 59 0.69 -4.85 10.13
CA ILE A 59 2.09 -5.27 9.99
C ILE A 59 2.27 -6.03 8.67
N VAL A 60 1.37 -6.97 8.39
CA VAL A 60 1.36 -7.77 7.16
C VAL A 60 -0.01 -7.70 6.52
N VAL A 61 -0.04 -7.53 5.20
CA VAL A 61 -1.26 -7.56 4.38
C VAL A 61 -1.10 -8.61 3.29
N GLU A 62 -2.08 -9.50 3.17
CA GLU A 62 -2.19 -10.43 2.05
C GLU A 62 -3.42 -10.05 1.23
N ILE A 63 -3.20 -9.73 -0.05
CA ILE A 63 -4.28 -9.37 -0.98
C ILE A 63 -4.64 -10.61 -1.81
N PRO A 64 -5.90 -11.07 -1.80
CA PRO A 64 -6.30 -12.30 -2.49
C PRO A 64 -6.19 -12.25 -4.02
N GLU A 65 -6.09 -13.43 -4.65
CA GLU A 65 -5.91 -13.60 -6.11
C GLU A 65 -7.08 -13.16 -6.98
N ASP A 66 -8.24 -12.82 -6.42
CA ASP A 66 -9.37 -12.26 -7.18
C ASP A 66 -9.27 -10.73 -7.36
N ILE A 67 -8.22 -10.11 -6.81
CA ILE A 67 -8.09 -8.65 -6.76
C ILE A 67 -7.28 -8.09 -7.90
N THR A 68 -7.97 -7.29 -8.72
CA THR A 68 -7.40 -6.63 -9.87
C THR A 68 -6.98 -5.19 -9.59
N ASN A 69 -7.47 -4.54 -8.52
CA ASN A 69 -7.18 -3.13 -8.28
C ASN A 69 -6.99 -2.77 -6.81
N ILE A 70 -6.04 -1.88 -6.54
CA ILE A 70 -5.88 -1.22 -5.24
C ILE A 70 -6.27 0.25 -5.36
N GLY A 71 -7.23 0.67 -4.55
CA GLY A 71 -7.82 2.00 -4.59
C GLY A 71 -6.87 3.12 -4.14
N ARG A 72 -7.30 4.35 -4.39
CA ARG A 72 -6.61 5.56 -3.95
C ARG A 72 -6.48 5.54 -2.41
N TRP A 73 -5.30 5.89 -1.89
CA TRP A 73 -5.06 5.98 -0.44
C TRP A 73 -5.40 4.71 0.37
N ALA A 74 -5.52 3.54 -0.28
CA ALA A 74 -6.02 2.32 0.35
C ALA A 74 -5.28 1.96 1.65
N PHE A 75 -3.97 2.18 1.72
CA PHE A 75 -3.10 1.89 2.86
C PHE A 75 -2.28 3.12 3.28
N LYS A 76 -2.69 4.33 2.89
CA LYS A 76 -1.95 5.55 3.21
C LYS A 76 -1.75 5.69 4.72
N TYR A 77 -0.52 5.97 5.15
CA TYR A 77 -0.08 6.09 6.55
C TYR A 77 -0.23 4.82 7.41
N CYS A 78 -0.20 3.62 6.80
CA CYS A 78 0.00 2.38 7.57
C CYS A 78 1.47 2.27 8.00
N THR A 79 1.87 3.06 9.00
CA THR A 79 3.30 3.26 9.34
C THR A 79 4.03 2.01 9.81
N ASN A 80 3.32 1.00 10.33
CA ASN A 80 3.88 -0.27 10.78
C ASN A 80 3.76 -1.40 9.74
N LEU A 81 3.13 -1.14 8.59
CA LEU A 81 3.01 -2.13 7.52
C LEU A 81 4.40 -2.40 6.98
N SER A 82 4.94 -3.59 7.24
CA SER A 82 6.28 -3.99 6.82
C SER A 82 6.26 -4.96 5.65
N SER A 83 5.18 -5.70 5.45
CA SER A 83 5.07 -6.69 4.38
C SER A 83 3.71 -6.64 3.68
N ILE A 84 3.74 -6.75 2.36
CA ILE A 84 2.55 -6.91 1.54
C ILE A 84 2.74 -8.02 0.51
N LEU A 85 1.77 -8.93 0.46
CA LEU A 85 1.66 -9.96 -0.57
C LEU A 85 0.59 -9.52 -1.57
N LEU A 86 1.02 -9.27 -2.80
CA LEU A 86 0.17 -8.80 -3.89
C LEU A 86 -0.22 -9.97 -4.79
N PRO A 87 -1.46 -10.01 -5.31
CA PRO A 87 -1.90 -11.10 -6.17
C PRO A 87 -1.32 -10.98 -7.56
N SER A 88 -1.18 -12.12 -8.24
CA SER A 88 -0.76 -12.17 -9.64
C SER A 88 -1.74 -11.45 -10.58
N THR A 89 -3.02 -11.38 -10.20
CA THR A 89 -4.10 -10.73 -10.98
C THR A 89 -4.14 -9.22 -10.85
N LEU A 90 -3.27 -8.60 -10.06
CA LEU A 90 -3.27 -7.15 -9.85
C LEU A 90 -2.99 -6.39 -11.16
N ILE A 91 -3.92 -5.53 -11.57
CA ILE A 91 -3.87 -4.72 -12.79
C ILE A 91 -3.46 -3.27 -12.48
N SER A 92 -3.91 -2.69 -11.37
CA SER A 92 -3.54 -1.31 -11.04
C SER A 92 -3.43 -0.96 -9.56
N ILE A 93 -2.56 0.01 -9.28
CA ILE A 93 -2.36 0.64 -7.96
C ILE A 93 -2.73 2.13 -8.04
N GLY A 94 -3.67 2.53 -7.19
CA GLY A 94 -4.21 3.89 -7.12
C GLY A 94 -3.23 4.94 -6.58
N LYS A 95 -3.60 6.21 -6.79
CA LYS A 95 -2.78 7.36 -6.35
C LYS A 95 -2.57 7.29 -4.84
N SER A 96 -1.32 7.46 -4.41
CA SER A 96 -0.94 7.44 -2.99
C SER A 96 -1.43 6.21 -2.20
N ALA A 97 -1.60 5.06 -2.85
CA ALA A 97 -2.17 3.86 -2.21
C ALA A 97 -1.40 3.44 -0.95
N PHE A 98 -0.07 3.54 -0.95
CA PHE A 98 0.84 3.18 0.14
C PHE A 98 1.64 4.39 0.65
N GLU A 99 1.17 5.61 0.41
CA GLU A 99 1.88 6.83 0.84
C GLU A 99 2.13 6.79 2.36
N GLY A 100 3.38 6.97 2.78
CA GLY A 100 3.80 7.00 4.18
C GLY A 100 3.72 5.67 4.91
N CYS A 101 3.71 4.52 4.20
CA CYS A 101 3.96 3.21 4.81
C CYS A 101 5.44 3.10 5.18
N SER A 102 5.83 3.81 6.24
CA SER A 102 7.24 4.05 6.58
C SER A 102 8.04 2.79 6.91
N SER A 103 7.40 1.70 7.36
CA SER A 103 8.06 0.43 7.69
C SER A 103 8.10 -0.57 6.52
N LEU A 104 7.47 -0.27 5.38
CA LEU A 104 7.42 -1.16 4.23
C LEU A 104 8.81 -1.20 3.61
N ASP A 105 9.46 -2.37 3.66
CA ASP A 105 10.88 -2.51 3.29
C ASP A 105 11.11 -3.16 1.93
N ASN A 106 10.15 -3.95 1.44
CA ASN A 106 10.21 -4.61 0.15
C ASN A 106 8.83 -4.63 -0.52
N VAL A 107 8.82 -4.48 -1.86
CA VAL A 107 7.64 -4.67 -2.70
C VAL A 107 8.01 -5.50 -3.92
N GLU A 108 7.48 -6.72 -4.00
CA GLU A 108 7.64 -7.59 -5.16
C GLU A 108 6.45 -7.42 -6.11
N LEU A 109 6.70 -6.90 -7.32
CA LEU A 109 5.66 -6.72 -8.35
C LEU A 109 5.90 -7.60 -9.59
N SER A 110 7.04 -8.28 -9.68
CA SER A 110 7.46 -9.05 -10.86
C SER A 110 6.49 -10.15 -11.29
N HIS A 111 5.74 -10.74 -10.36
CA HIS A 111 4.74 -11.78 -10.64
C HIS A 111 3.34 -11.25 -10.94
N THR A 112 3.15 -9.93 -10.90
CA THR A 112 1.84 -9.29 -11.11
C THR A 112 1.61 -8.94 -12.58
N ASN A 113 0.34 -8.88 -12.99
CA ASN A 113 -0.09 -8.38 -14.31
C ASN A 113 -0.26 -6.85 -14.34
N LEU A 114 0.54 -6.13 -13.57
CA LEU A 114 0.32 -4.72 -13.30
C LEU A 114 0.57 -3.88 -14.56
N HIS A 115 -0.43 -3.09 -14.94
CA HIS A 115 -0.39 -2.21 -16.10
C HIS A 115 -0.30 -0.72 -15.73
N GLU A 116 -0.76 -0.34 -14.54
CA GLU A 116 -0.77 1.05 -14.06
C GLU A 116 -0.37 1.16 -12.59
N ILE A 117 0.61 2.03 -12.29
CA ILE A 117 0.87 2.56 -10.96
C ILE A 117 0.65 4.06 -11.02
N ARG A 118 -0.18 4.61 -10.15
CA ARG A 118 -0.45 6.06 -10.14
C ARG A 118 0.54 6.83 -9.29
N GLU A 119 0.55 8.14 -9.51
CA GLU A 119 1.42 9.11 -8.83
C GLU A 119 1.49 8.90 -7.31
N CYS A 120 2.69 9.02 -6.73
CA CYS A 120 2.94 8.93 -5.29
C CYS A 120 2.48 7.62 -4.62
N ALA A 121 2.20 6.55 -5.37
CA ALA A 121 1.68 5.30 -4.81
C ALA A 121 2.52 4.77 -3.63
N PHE A 122 3.85 4.95 -3.64
CA PHE A 122 4.75 4.56 -2.56
C PHE A 122 5.51 5.76 -1.96
N HIS A 123 4.98 6.97 -2.09
CA HIS A 123 5.65 8.18 -1.57
C HIS A 123 5.92 8.05 -0.07
N GLY A 124 7.15 8.33 0.36
CA GLY A 124 7.52 8.31 1.78
C GLY A 124 7.59 6.92 2.42
N CYS A 125 7.67 5.84 1.64
CA CYS A 125 8.05 4.52 2.16
C CYS A 125 9.55 4.53 2.50
N SER A 126 9.89 5.12 3.65
CA SER A 126 11.28 5.43 4.03
C SER A 126 12.18 4.21 4.22
N GLU A 127 11.59 3.07 4.60
CA GLU A 127 12.33 1.81 4.77
C GLU A 127 12.44 0.98 3.49
N LEU A 128 11.77 1.38 2.40
CA LEU A 128 11.75 0.63 1.15
C LEU A 128 13.15 0.55 0.56
N LYS A 129 13.67 -0.67 0.45
CA LYS A 129 15.04 -0.98 -0.02
C LYS A 129 15.06 -1.67 -1.36
N SER A 130 13.99 -2.33 -1.77
CA SER A 130 13.94 -3.07 -3.03
C SER A 130 12.54 -3.07 -3.63
N VAL A 131 12.51 -2.92 -4.95
CA VAL A 131 11.29 -3.01 -5.74
C VAL A 131 11.60 -3.72 -7.05
N THR A 132 10.88 -4.79 -7.35
CA THR A 132 10.89 -5.37 -8.70
C THR A 132 9.76 -4.77 -9.51
N ILE A 133 10.01 -4.41 -10.78
CA ILE A 133 8.98 -3.83 -11.67
C ILE A 133 8.55 -4.93 -12.66
N PRO A 134 7.24 -5.12 -12.93
CA PRO A 134 6.79 -6.11 -13.90
C PRO A 134 6.97 -5.60 -15.34
N ASP A 135 7.27 -6.52 -16.24
CA ASP A 135 7.46 -6.23 -17.67
C ASP A 135 6.15 -5.74 -18.35
N SER A 136 4.99 -5.98 -17.74
CA SER A 136 3.66 -5.57 -18.21
C SER A 136 3.34 -4.08 -18.02
N LEU A 137 4.19 -3.33 -17.31
CA LEU A 137 3.93 -1.94 -16.95
C LEU A 137 4.08 -1.03 -18.18
N GLN A 138 2.96 -0.55 -18.72
CA GLN A 138 2.93 0.15 -20.02
C GLN A 138 3.50 1.57 -19.99
N LYS A 139 3.55 2.20 -18.83
CA LYS A 139 4.00 3.59 -18.67
C LYS A 139 4.90 3.72 -17.46
N PRO A 140 6.02 4.43 -17.53
CA PRO A 140 6.81 4.76 -16.37
C PRO A 140 5.99 5.70 -15.48
N PRO A 141 5.60 5.28 -14.27
CA PRO A 141 4.82 6.10 -13.38
C PRO A 141 5.69 7.20 -12.75
N ILE A 142 5.23 8.44 -12.84
CA ILE A 142 5.96 9.60 -12.35
C ILE A 142 5.80 9.69 -10.82
N HIS A 143 6.88 9.99 -10.10
CA HIS A 143 6.88 10.27 -8.66
C HIS A 143 6.38 9.13 -7.75
N VAL A 144 6.48 7.87 -8.19
CA VAL A 144 5.99 6.73 -7.42
C VAL A 144 6.74 6.53 -6.11
N PHE A 145 8.07 6.65 -6.14
CA PHE A 145 8.95 6.37 -5.01
C PHE A 145 9.59 7.64 -4.45
N CYS A 146 8.93 8.79 -4.59
CA CYS A 146 9.39 10.03 -3.98
C CYS A 146 9.57 9.86 -2.47
N SER A 147 10.61 10.46 -1.91
CA SER A 147 10.92 10.38 -0.47
C SER A 147 11.14 8.96 0.08
N CYS A 148 11.38 7.95 -0.78
CA CYS A 148 11.91 6.65 -0.35
C CYS A 148 13.41 6.81 -0.10
N SER A 149 13.79 7.09 1.16
CA SER A 149 15.15 7.52 1.49
C SER A 149 16.21 6.43 1.38
N LYS A 150 15.82 5.16 1.50
CA LYS A 150 16.69 3.97 1.40
C LYS A 150 16.71 3.31 0.02
N LEU A 151 15.73 3.60 -0.84
CA LEU A 151 15.66 3.05 -2.19
C LEU A 151 16.65 3.78 -3.09
N VAL A 152 17.63 3.06 -3.63
CA VAL A 152 18.57 3.60 -4.62
C VAL A 152 18.27 3.04 -6.02
N PRO A 153 18.74 3.69 -7.11
CA PRO A 153 18.47 3.25 -8.48
C PRO A 153 18.81 1.77 -8.77
N SER A 154 19.84 1.21 -8.13
CA SER A 154 20.25 -0.20 -8.31
C SER A 154 19.27 -1.20 -7.71
N ASP A 155 18.41 -0.77 -6.79
CA ASP A 155 17.47 -1.64 -6.10
C ASP A 155 16.14 -1.79 -6.84
N ILE A 156 15.97 -1.04 -7.93
CA ILE A 156 14.80 -1.11 -8.80
C ILE A 156 15.11 -2.14 -9.89
N GLY A 157 14.56 -3.36 -9.74
CA GLY A 157 14.72 -4.45 -10.69
C GLY A 157 13.95 -4.19 -11.99
N ILE A 158 14.52 -3.38 -12.88
CA ILE A 158 14.01 -3.11 -14.23
C ILE A 158 14.77 -3.99 -15.24
N LYS A 159 14.06 -4.78 -16.04
CA LYS A 159 14.68 -5.61 -17.09
C LYS A 159 14.92 -4.87 -18.40
N ASP A 160 14.11 -3.86 -18.74
CA ASP A 160 14.26 -3.07 -19.97
C ASP A 160 13.91 -1.59 -19.80
N ASN A 161 14.72 -0.77 -20.48
CA ASN A 161 14.85 0.69 -20.72
C ASN A 161 13.76 1.73 -20.31
N HIS A 162 12.79 1.43 -19.45
CA HIS A 162 11.88 2.43 -18.90
C HIS A 162 12.57 3.21 -17.77
N ALA A 163 13.29 4.26 -18.16
CA ALA A 163 13.77 5.39 -17.37
C ALA A 163 13.66 5.29 -15.83
N VAL A 164 14.62 4.58 -15.20
CA VAL A 164 14.85 4.54 -13.73
C VAL A 164 14.79 5.95 -13.09
N VAL A 165 15.24 6.97 -13.82
CA VAL A 165 15.29 8.38 -13.38
C VAL A 165 13.91 9.00 -13.12
N VAL A 166 12.84 8.50 -13.76
CA VAL A 166 11.47 9.03 -13.60
C VAL A 166 10.84 8.62 -12.26
N TYR A 167 11.27 7.49 -11.72
CA TYR A 167 10.68 6.85 -10.54
C TYR A 167 11.03 7.51 -9.21
N LEU A 168 12.23 8.10 -9.12
CA LEU A 168 12.82 8.58 -7.86
C LEU A 168 12.80 10.10 -7.67
N ARG A 169 12.32 10.90 -8.65
CA ARG A 169 12.45 12.37 -8.58
C ARG A 169 11.59 13.00 -7.48
N SER A 170 12.20 13.20 -6.31
CA SER A 170 12.45 14.53 -5.70
C SER A 170 13.50 14.45 -4.57
N LYS A 171 14.73 14.00 -4.88
CA LYS A 171 15.91 14.59 -4.21
C LYS A 171 16.45 15.64 -5.17
N GLN A 172 16.59 16.88 -4.70
CA GLN A 172 16.97 18.09 -5.43
C GLN A 172 15.82 18.91 -6.02
N GLN A 173 15.03 19.53 -5.14
CA GLN A 173 14.92 20.99 -5.19
C GLN A 173 15.19 21.48 -3.77
N SER A 174 16.33 22.14 -3.64
CA SER A 174 16.79 22.93 -2.50
C SER A 174 15.76 23.94 -2.03
#